data_AF-A0A0L8GZB5-F1
#
_entry.id   AF-A0A0L8GZB5-F1
#
_cell.length_a   1.000
_cell.length_b   1.000
_cell.length_c   1.000
_cell.angle_alpha   90.00
_cell.angle_beta   90.00
_cell.angle_gamma   90.00
#
_symmetry.space_group_name_H-M   'P 1'
#
loop_
_entity.id
_entity.type
_entity.pdbx_description
1 polymer ?
#
loop_
_entity_poly.entity_id
_entity_poly.type
_entity_poly.pdbx_seq_one_letter_code
_entity_poly.pdbx_strand_id
1 'polypeptide(L)'
;MEKQLGNCKDRSVILSGQMTELRTKLQNETTQRLESDKRIEALEDELDFNIDVHRAEIKEYEALIAKLKKQCNLQQVKESDAGNTVAALSVEYEAKLQTAIADLQRRHAEEIRMMKISTKPKGDVVDASKKRDLRMEHTDMSAKMSKYETEVANLKRKIKLLESELEDSENKRATEGENYKAEITNLRLELELMLKELQDLMDAKLSLELEISAYRKLLEGEESRIGMKSFATAIGGFQTEAESALANALAASKMTLSRSTTGVVGIIELATDGTYIKLEDVGKSSKSAPNMKNWTLTQTLDNGTINTHKFTDGNVFSSGKIVKIWGSKHGAGEDGITSSAVAQWGTMAIPSTISLKDDKGKEYSSVVIKINS
;
A
#
# COMPACT_ATOMS: atom_id res chain seq x y z
N MET A 1 38.38 -45.13 65.26
CA MET A 1 38.99 -44.43 64.10
C MET A 1 38.32 -44.80 62.77
N GLU A 2 37.98 -46.07 62.52
CA GLU A 2 37.33 -46.49 61.27
C GLU A 2 36.01 -45.79 60.94
N LYS A 3 35.14 -45.57 61.94
CA LYS A 3 33.85 -44.87 61.74
C LYS A 3 34.00 -43.42 61.27
N GLN A 4 35.07 -42.75 61.72
CA GLN A 4 35.41 -41.38 61.29
C GLN A 4 36.00 -41.37 59.88
N LEU A 5 36.81 -42.39 59.54
CA LEU A 5 37.39 -42.57 58.21
C LEU A 5 36.30 -42.85 57.16
N GLY A 6 35.31 -43.70 57.49
CA GLY A 6 34.16 -43.96 56.62
C GLY A 6 33.33 -42.72 56.35
N ASN A 7 32.98 -41.96 57.39
CA ASN A 7 32.21 -40.72 57.27
C ASN A 7 32.95 -39.64 56.44
N CYS A 8 34.28 -39.57 56.55
CA CYS A 8 35.11 -38.70 55.72
C CYS A 8 35.10 -39.13 54.24
N LYS A 9 35.10 -40.44 53.98
CA LYS A 9 35.04 -41.02 52.64
C LYS A 9 33.69 -40.76 51.96
N ASP A 10 32.60 -40.95 52.69
CA ASP A 10 31.23 -40.68 52.20
C ASP A 10 31.06 -39.20 51.86
N ARG A 11 31.56 -38.31 52.73
CA ARG A 11 31.56 -36.86 52.50
C ARG A 11 32.40 -36.48 51.28
N SER A 12 33.53 -37.15 51.04
CA SER A 12 34.34 -36.95 49.84
C SER A 12 33.62 -37.37 48.56
N VAL A 13 32.86 -38.47 48.59
CA VAL A 13 32.07 -38.94 47.43
C VAL A 13 30.94 -37.95 47.14
N ILE A 14 30.24 -37.46 48.16
CA ILE A 14 29.18 -36.46 48.00
C ILE A 14 29.74 -35.16 47.44
N LEU A 15 30.85 -34.65 47.99
CA LEU A 15 31.52 -33.46 47.45
C LEU A 15 31.96 -33.66 45.99
N SER A 16 32.49 -34.84 45.65
CA SER A 16 32.87 -35.15 44.27
C SER A 16 31.66 -35.16 43.34
N GLY A 17 30.53 -35.72 43.77
CA GLY A 17 29.27 -35.72 43.00
C GLY A 17 28.75 -34.30 42.77
N GLN A 18 28.71 -33.47 43.83
CA GLN A 18 28.34 -32.06 43.73
C GLN A 18 29.27 -31.27 42.80
N MET A 19 30.58 -31.55 42.85
CA MET A 19 31.56 -30.91 41.96
C MET A 19 31.30 -31.28 40.50
N THR A 20 30.97 -32.55 40.21
CA THR A 20 30.63 -32.98 38.84
C THR A 20 29.32 -32.36 38.37
N GLU A 21 28.30 -32.26 39.22
CA GLU A 21 27.00 -31.67 38.90
C GLU A 21 27.10 -30.16 38.65
N LEU A 22 27.88 -29.44 39.47
CA LEU A 22 28.15 -28.02 39.23
C LEU A 22 28.92 -27.80 37.93
N ARG A 23 29.85 -28.70 37.60
CA ARG A 23 30.60 -28.64 36.35
C ARG A 23 29.71 -28.86 35.13
N THR A 24 28.78 -29.81 35.18
CA THR A 24 27.83 -30.04 34.07
C THR A 24 26.81 -28.90 33.95
N LYS A 25 26.31 -28.35 35.07
CA LYS A 25 25.46 -27.16 35.06
C LYS A 25 26.17 -25.95 34.45
N LEU A 26 27.43 -25.72 34.82
CA LEU A 26 28.24 -24.64 34.25
C LEU A 26 28.46 -24.85 32.75
N GLN A 27 28.76 -26.09 32.31
CA GLN A 27 28.90 -26.40 30.88
C GLN A 27 27.61 -26.16 30.11
N ASN A 28 26.47 -26.61 30.63
CA ASN A 28 25.16 -26.40 30.01
C ASN A 28 24.79 -24.91 29.93
N GLU A 29 25.02 -24.15 31.00
CA GLU A 29 24.79 -22.70 31.01
C GLU A 29 25.71 -22.00 30.00
N THR A 30 26.99 -22.38 29.93
CA THR A 30 27.93 -21.82 28.95
C THR A 30 27.48 -22.11 27.51
N THR A 31 26.99 -23.32 27.22
CA THR A 31 26.48 -23.64 25.88
C THR A 31 25.22 -22.87 25.52
N GLN A 32 24.30 -22.70 26.47
CA GLN A 32 23.06 -21.96 26.27
C GLN A 32 23.33 -20.46 26.05
N ARG A 33 24.31 -19.92 26.78
CA ARG A 33 24.77 -18.54 26.61
C ARG A 33 25.37 -18.32 25.22
N LEU A 34 26.22 -19.25 24.77
CA LEU A 34 26.85 -19.19 23.45
C LEU A 34 25.83 -19.35 22.30
N GLU A 35 24.79 -20.18 22.48
CA GLU A 35 23.69 -20.31 21.52
C GLU A 35 22.84 -19.03 21.46
N SER A 36 22.58 -18.41 22.61
CA SER A 36 21.88 -17.11 22.68
C SER A 36 22.69 -16.00 22.03
N ASP A 37 24.01 -15.94 22.26
CA ASP A 37 24.90 -14.95 21.64
C ASP A 37 24.90 -15.10 20.11
N LYS A 38 24.96 -16.32 19.58
CA LYS A 38 24.82 -16.58 18.13
C LYS A 38 23.46 -16.19 17.57
N ARG A 39 22.39 -16.38 18.35
CA ARG A 39 21.04 -15.96 17.96
C ARG A 39 20.94 -14.44 17.86
N ILE A 40 21.58 -13.72 18.78
CA ILE A 40 21.67 -12.26 18.76
C ILE A 40 22.44 -11.80 17.52
N GLU A 41 23.62 -12.36 17.27
CA GLU A 41 24.45 -12.02 16.09
C GLU A 41 23.68 -12.25 14.78
N ALA A 42 22.98 -13.39 14.65
CA ALA A 42 22.15 -13.65 13.47
C ALA A 42 20.98 -12.68 13.29
N LEU A 43 20.36 -12.21 14.39
CA LEU A 43 19.28 -11.22 14.35
C LEU A 43 19.82 -9.81 14.03
N GLU A 44 21.03 -9.49 14.48
CA GLU A 44 21.72 -8.23 14.13
C GLU A 44 22.06 -8.21 12.63
N ASP A 45 22.58 -9.31 12.07
CA ASP A 45 22.83 -9.45 10.64
C ASP A 45 21.54 -9.32 9.80
N GLU A 46 20.44 -9.94 10.26
CA GLU A 46 19.13 -9.84 9.59
C GLU A 46 18.58 -8.41 9.65
N LEU A 47 18.76 -7.72 10.79
CA LEU A 47 18.37 -6.32 10.95
C LEU A 47 19.16 -5.40 10.01
N ASP A 48 20.48 -5.57 9.94
CA ASP A 48 21.34 -4.77 9.06
C ASP A 48 21.02 -5.01 7.59
N PHE A 49 20.81 -6.27 7.19
CA PHE A 49 20.33 -6.60 5.86
C PHE A 49 19.01 -5.89 5.53
N ASN A 50 18.05 -5.94 6.46
CA ASN A 50 16.75 -5.33 6.25
C ASN A 50 16.84 -3.80 6.16
N ILE A 51 17.70 -3.17 6.95
CA ILE A 51 17.99 -1.72 6.87
C ILE A 51 18.54 -1.36 5.49
N ASP A 52 19.47 -2.15 4.95
CA ASP A 52 20.07 -1.90 3.64
C ASP A 52 19.06 -2.08 2.49
N VAL A 53 18.18 -3.08 2.57
CA VAL A 53 17.07 -3.27 1.62
C VAL A 53 16.14 -2.06 1.64
N HIS A 54 15.65 -1.65 2.82
CA HIS A 54 14.75 -0.50 2.92
C HIS A 54 15.42 0.80 2.45
N ARG A 55 16.73 0.97 2.71
CA ARG A 55 17.50 2.11 2.21
C ARG A 55 17.58 2.11 0.68
N ALA A 56 17.73 0.94 0.06
CA ALA A 56 17.72 0.81 -1.39
C ALA A 56 16.34 1.15 -1.98
N GLU A 57 15.26 0.61 -1.41
CA GLU A 57 13.89 0.91 -1.83
C GLU A 57 13.55 2.40 -1.73
N ILE A 58 13.94 3.05 -0.63
CA ILE A 58 13.75 4.51 -0.46
C ILE A 58 14.43 5.29 -1.59
N LYS A 59 15.67 4.91 -1.96
CA LYS A 59 16.37 5.57 -3.08
C LYS A 59 15.64 5.38 -4.41
N GLU A 60 15.07 4.20 -4.65
CA GLU A 60 14.27 3.95 -5.86
C GLU A 60 12.98 4.78 -5.88
N TYR A 61 12.27 4.85 -4.76
CA TYR A 61 11.07 5.70 -4.64
C TYR A 61 11.40 7.19 -4.81
N GLU A 62 12.51 7.67 -4.24
CA GLU A 62 12.97 9.05 -4.44
C GLU A 62 13.27 9.34 -5.92
N ALA A 63 13.92 8.42 -6.63
CA ALA A 63 14.19 8.54 -8.06
C ALA A 63 12.89 8.56 -8.89
N LEU A 64 11.91 7.72 -8.54
CA LEU A 64 10.61 7.69 -9.19
C LEU A 64 9.84 9.01 -8.97
N ILE A 65 9.82 9.52 -7.75
CA ILE A 65 9.20 10.81 -7.42
C ILE A 65 9.87 11.94 -8.21
N ALA A 66 11.20 11.96 -8.30
CA ALA A 66 11.93 12.96 -9.08
C ALA A 66 11.56 12.91 -10.57
N LYS A 67 11.42 11.70 -11.14
CA LYS A 67 10.98 11.49 -12.53
C LYS A 67 9.56 12.01 -12.77
N LEU A 68 8.62 11.69 -11.88
CA LEU A 68 7.23 12.14 -11.96
C LEU A 68 7.12 13.67 -11.84
N LYS A 69 7.86 14.29 -10.91
CA LYS A 69 7.92 15.75 -10.78
C LYS A 69 8.42 16.42 -12.06
N LYS A 70 9.46 15.86 -12.69
CA LYS A 70 9.97 16.37 -13.97
C LYS A 70 8.94 16.26 -15.09
N GLN A 71 8.19 15.16 -15.17
CA GLN A 71 7.12 14.99 -16.15
C GLN A 71 5.97 15.97 -15.95
N CYS A 72 5.53 16.17 -14.70
CA CYS A 72 4.48 17.13 -14.35
C CYS A 72 4.88 18.57 -14.75
N ASN A 73 6.09 18.99 -14.39
CA ASN A 73 6.61 20.30 -14.78
C ASN A 73 6.67 20.46 -16.31
N LEU A 74 7.10 19.42 -17.03
CA LEU A 74 7.18 19.46 -18.49
C LEU A 74 5.79 19.59 -19.13
N GLN A 75 4.77 18.96 -18.54
CA GLN A 75 3.39 19.02 -19.03
C GLN A 75 2.76 20.38 -18.75
N GLN A 76 2.97 20.94 -17.56
CA GLN A 76 2.51 22.28 -17.21
C GLN A 76 3.14 23.36 -18.11
N VAL A 77 4.43 23.25 -18.43
CA VAL A 77 5.10 24.16 -19.37
C VAL A 77 4.51 24.05 -20.77
N LYS A 78 4.25 22.84 -21.26
CA LYS A 78 3.61 22.63 -22.57
C LYS A 78 2.19 23.17 -22.63
N GLU A 79 1.40 23.01 -21.58
CA GLU A 79 0.04 23.57 -21.48
C GLU A 79 0.04 25.10 -21.46
N SER A 80 0.98 25.71 -20.72
CA SER A 80 1.14 27.17 -20.71
C SER A 80 1.58 27.71 -22.07
N ASP A 81 2.49 27.03 -22.76
CA ASP A 81 2.97 27.46 -24.08
C ASP A 81 1.88 27.29 -25.17
N ALA A 82 1.11 26.20 -25.09
CA ALA A 82 -0.08 26.02 -25.92
C ALA A 82 -1.14 27.12 -25.66
N GLY A 83 -1.38 27.48 -24.40
CA GLY A 83 -2.29 28.58 -24.05
C GLY A 83 -1.83 29.92 -24.61
N ASN A 84 -0.53 30.23 -24.52
CA ASN A 84 0.05 31.47 -25.05
C ASN A 84 0.00 31.54 -26.57
N THR A 85 0.28 30.44 -27.26
CA THR A 85 0.20 30.37 -28.73
C THR A 85 -1.23 30.49 -29.24
N VAL A 86 -2.21 29.87 -28.57
CA VAL A 86 -3.64 30.03 -28.88
C VAL A 86 -4.10 31.47 -28.65
N ALA A 87 -3.68 32.10 -27.56
CA ALA A 87 -3.98 33.51 -27.30
C ALA A 87 -3.37 34.44 -28.37
N ALA A 88 -2.11 34.21 -28.76
CA ALA A 88 -1.43 34.97 -29.81
C ALA A 88 -2.14 34.81 -31.17
N LEU A 89 -2.51 33.59 -31.55
CA LEU A 89 -3.28 33.32 -32.77
C LEU A 89 -4.64 34.03 -32.73
N SER A 90 -5.32 34.01 -31.59
CA SER A 90 -6.62 34.68 -31.44
C SER A 90 -6.51 36.19 -31.68
N VAL A 91 -5.45 36.83 -31.16
CA VAL A 91 -5.16 38.26 -31.39
C VAL A 91 -4.83 38.53 -32.87
N GLU A 92 -4.05 37.66 -33.51
CA GLU A 92 -3.72 37.80 -34.94
C GLU A 92 -4.98 37.67 -35.82
N TYR A 93 -5.86 36.72 -35.52
CA TYR A 93 -7.10 36.53 -36.24
C TYR A 93 -8.07 37.70 -36.03
N GLU A 94 -8.19 38.23 -34.81
CA GLU A 94 -8.99 39.42 -34.56
C GLU A 94 -8.46 40.62 -35.36
N ALA A 95 -7.15 40.84 -35.40
CA ALA A 95 -6.53 41.89 -36.21
C ALA A 95 -6.80 41.70 -37.73
N LYS A 96 -6.76 40.46 -38.23
CA LYS A 96 -7.14 40.14 -39.62
C LYS A 96 -8.62 40.40 -39.90
N LEU A 97 -9.50 40.11 -38.95
CA LEU A 97 -10.93 40.40 -39.06
C LEU A 97 -11.20 41.91 -39.10
N GLN A 98 -10.55 42.67 -38.21
CA GLN A 98 -10.66 44.13 -38.16
C GLN A 98 -10.17 44.78 -39.47
N THR A 99 -9.04 44.32 -40.00
CA THR A 99 -8.52 44.82 -41.31
C THR A 99 -9.44 44.44 -42.46
N ALA A 100 -9.98 43.22 -42.50
CA ALA A 100 -10.95 42.80 -43.51
C ALA A 100 -12.25 43.63 -43.46
N ILE A 101 -12.75 43.95 -42.27
CA ILE A 101 -13.91 44.84 -42.07
C ILE A 101 -13.60 46.25 -42.59
N ALA A 102 -12.45 46.81 -42.23
CA ALA A 102 -12.03 48.13 -42.69
C ALA A 102 -11.89 48.20 -44.21
N ASP A 103 -11.34 47.17 -44.85
CA ASP A 103 -11.20 47.09 -46.30
C ASP A 103 -12.54 46.92 -47.02
N LEU A 104 -13.48 46.15 -46.45
CA LEU A 104 -14.85 46.06 -46.96
C LEU A 104 -15.56 47.41 -46.89
N GLN A 105 -15.47 48.11 -45.76
CA GLN A 105 -16.04 49.45 -45.60
C GLN A 105 -15.42 50.43 -46.59
N ARG A 106 -14.10 50.37 -46.80
CA ARG A 106 -13.39 51.19 -47.79
C ARG A 106 -13.87 50.90 -49.21
N ARG A 107 -14.00 49.64 -49.59
CA ARG A 107 -14.51 49.24 -50.92
C ARG A 107 -15.94 49.70 -51.14
N HIS A 108 -16.82 49.51 -50.15
CA HIS A 108 -18.21 49.99 -50.25
C HIS A 108 -18.29 51.53 -50.35
N ALA A 109 -17.46 52.26 -49.59
CA ALA A 109 -17.39 53.72 -49.69
C ALA A 109 -16.91 54.16 -51.08
N GLU A 110 -15.91 53.46 -51.63
CA GLU A 110 -15.39 53.71 -52.97
C GLU A 110 -16.40 53.36 -54.05
N GLU A 111 -17.14 52.27 -53.91
CA GLU A 111 -18.19 51.86 -54.86
C GLU A 111 -19.36 52.85 -54.87
N ILE A 112 -19.77 53.37 -53.70
CA ILE A 112 -20.74 54.46 -53.60
C ILE A 112 -20.21 55.73 -54.27
N ARG A 113 -18.92 56.04 -54.10
CA ARG A 113 -18.25 57.18 -54.75
C ARG A 113 -18.19 57.00 -56.27
N MET A 114 -17.87 55.79 -56.74
CA MET A 114 -17.82 55.45 -58.15
C MET A 114 -19.21 55.41 -58.78
N MET A 115 -20.25 54.93 -58.10
CA MET A 115 -21.64 55.04 -58.58
C MET A 115 -22.08 56.52 -58.71
N LYS A 116 -21.59 57.41 -57.84
CA LYS A 116 -21.79 58.86 -57.98
C LYS A 116 -21.03 59.48 -59.16
N ILE A 117 -19.87 58.92 -59.54
CA ILE A 117 -18.99 59.46 -60.59
C ILE A 117 -19.25 58.81 -61.96
N SER A 118 -19.78 57.58 -61.99
CA SER A 118 -20.04 56.79 -63.19
C SER A 118 -21.39 57.11 -63.83
N THR A 119 -21.63 58.39 -64.10
CA THR A 119 -22.52 58.85 -65.18
C THR A 119 -21.65 59.33 -66.34
N LYS A 120 -20.92 58.41 -67.00
CA LYS A 120 -20.48 58.49 -68.41
C LYS A 120 -19.62 57.27 -68.78
N PRO A 121 -19.80 56.65 -69.96
CA PRO A 121 -19.08 55.45 -70.35
C PRO A 121 -17.82 55.76 -71.17
N LYS A 122 -16.80 54.89 -71.10
CA LYS A 122 -15.67 54.84 -72.06
C LYS A 122 -15.14 53.40 -72.24
N GLY A 123 -15.47 52.78 -73.37
CA GLY A 123 -14.56 52.66 -74.54
C GLY A 123 -13.32 51.75 -74.50
N ASP A 124 -13.55 50.42 -74.53
CA ASP A 124 -13.07 49.43 -75.53
C ASP A 124 -11.59 49.20 -75.94
N VAL A 125 -10.58 49.92 -75.44
CA VAL A 125 -9.15 49.57 -75.71
C VAL A 125 -8.41 49.04 -74.46
N VAL A 126 -8.97 49.27 -73.28
CA VAL A 126 -8.46 48.74 -72.00
C VAL A 126 -8.85 47.27 -71.78
N ASP A 127 -9.83 46.76 -72.53
CA ASP A 127 -10.40 45.42 -72.36
C ASP A 127 -9.40 44.30 -72.73
N ALA A 128 -8.57 44.49 -73.77
CA ALA A 128 -7.63 43.46 -74.22
C ALA A 128 -6.48 43.21 -73.23
N SER A 129 -5.93 44.25 -72.60
CA SER A 129 -4.86 44.10 -71.59
C SER A 129 -5.42 43.52 -70.29
N LYS A 130 -6.56 44.03 -69.80
CA LYS A 130 -7.23 43.50 -68.61
C LYS A 130 -7.64 42.04 -68.80
N LYS A 131 -8.10 41.66 -69.99
CA LYS A 131 -8.43 40.27 -70.34
C LYS A 131 -7.19 39.36 -70.33
N ARG A 132 -6.00 39.88 -70.64
CA ARG A 132 -4.74 39.13 -70.52
C ARG A 132 -4.35 38.92 -69.06
N ASP A 133 -4.43 39.96 -68.24
CA ASP A 133 -4.10 39.89 -66.81
C ASP A 133 -5.06 38.95 -66.07
N LEU A 134 -6.37 39.05 -66.33
CA LEU A 134 -7.39 38.14 -65.80
C LEU A 134 -7.17 36.69 -66.25
N ARG A 135 -6.67 36.46 -67.47
CA ARG A 135 -6.30 35.11 -67.93
C ARG A 135 -5.10 34.54 -67.17
N MET A 136 -4.08 35.36 -66.91
CA MET A 136 -2.92 34.93 -66.13
C MET A 136 -3.31 34.63 -64.67
N GLU A 137 -4.13 35.49 -64.07
CA GLU A 137 -4.68 35.26 -62.72
C GLU A 137 -5.54 34.00 -62.66
N HIS A 138 -6.39 33.77 -63.65
CA HIS A 138 -7.17 32.53 -63.76
C HIS A 138 -6.26 31.29 -63.87
N THR A 139 -5.17 31.35 -64.64
CA THR A 139 -4.22 30.24 -64.73
C THR A 139 -3.45 30.00 -63.44
N ASP A 140 -3.05 31.06 -62.73
CA ASP A 140 -2.38 30.94 -61.43
C ASP A 140 -3.32 30.38 -60.35
N MET A 141 -4.56 30.85 -60.31
CA MET A 141 -5.59 30.33 -59.41
C MET A 141 -5.95 28.88 -59.74
N SER A 142 -6.02 28.51 -61.02
CA SER A 142 -6.22 27.11 -61.44
C SER A 142 -5.04 26.23 -61.02
N ALA A 143 -3.80 26.72 -61.12
CA ALA A 143 -2.62 25.98 -60.68
C ALA A 143 -2.59 25.81 -59.15
N LYS A 144 -2.97 26.83 -58.38
CA LYS A 144 -3.13 26.73 -56.92
C LYS A 144 -4.23 25.75 -56.53
N MET A 145 -5.38 25.78 -57.24
CA MET A 145 -6.47 24.83 -57.01
C MET A 145 -6.00 23.39 -57.20
N SER A 146 -5.29 23.10 -58.29
CA SER A 146 -4.73 21.78 -58.55
C SER A 146 -3.71 21.35 -57.46
N LYS A 147 -2.86 22.26 -56.98
CA LYS A 147 -1.95 21.97 -55.86
C LYS A 147 -2.72 21.60 -54.60
N TYR A 148 -3.71 22.41 -54.20
CA TYR A 148 -4.53 22.11 -53.02
C TYR A 148 -5.33 20.81 -53.16
N GLU A 149 -5.82 20.47 -54.35
CA GLU A 149 -6.48 19.19 -54.61
C GLU A 149 -5.52 18.01 -54.39
N THR A 150 -4.27 18.09 -54.87
CA THR A 150 -3.27 17.05 -54.64
C THR A 150 -2.87 16.94 -53.17
N GLU A 151 -2.76 18.07 -52.46
CA GLU A 151 -2.46 18.10 -51.04
C GLU A 151 -3.60 17.48 -50.22
N VAL A 152 -4.85 17.82 -50.51
CA VAL A 152 -6.03 17.19 -49.90
C VAL A 152 -6.05 15.68 -50.17
N ALA A 153 -5.73 15.23 -51.39
CA ALA A 153 -5.67 13.80 -51.70
C ALA A 153 -4.54 13.07 -50.93
N ASN A 154 -3.40 13.72 -50.74
CA ASN A 154 -2.29 13.18 -49.95
C ASN A 154 -2.64 13.14 -48.46
N LEU A 155 -3.25 14.19 -47.91
CA LEU A 155 -3.70 14.23 -46.53
C LEU A 155 -4.77 13.17 -46.24
N LYS A 156 -5.74 12.98 -47.14
CA LYS A 156 -6.72 11.89 -47.04
C LYS A 156 -6.07 10.50 -47.01
N ARG A 157 -5.05 10.27 -47.85
CA ARG A 157 -4.26 9.02 -47.82
C ARG A 157 -3.52 8.85 -46.50
N LYS A 158 -2.93 9.91 -45.96
CA LYS A 158 -2.23 9.88 -44.67
C LYS A 158 -3.18 9.59 -43.51
N ILE A 159 -4.36 10.20 -43.51
CA ILE A 159 -5.41 9.93 -42.51
C ILE A 159 -5.78 8.44 -42.53
N LYS A 160 -6.08 7.88 -43.72
CA LYS A 160 -6.42 6.46 -43.85
C LYS A 160 -5.31 5.51 -43.36
N LEU A 161 -4.04 5.86 -43.62
CA LEU A 161 -2.90 5.07 -43.12
C LEU A 161 -2.80 5.13 -41.60
N LEU A 162 -2.94 6.32 -41.01
CA LEU A 162 -2.92 6.49 -39.56
C LEU A 162 -4.10 5.81 -38.87
N GLU A 163 -5.29 5.82 -39.47
CA GLU A 163 -6.47 5.10 -38.99
C GLU A 163 -6.21 3.58 -38.98
N SER A 164 -5.63 3.03 -40.05
CA SER A 164 -5.25 1.61 -40.11
C SER A 164 -4.17 1.24 -39.10
N GLU A 165 -3.16 2.10 -38.91
CA GLU A 165 -2.09 1.86 -37.93
C GLU A 165 -2.63 1.93 -36.49
N LEU A 166 -3.59 2.83 -36.22
CA LEU A 166 -4.28 2.91 -34.95
C LEU A 166 -5.09 1.64 -34.68
N GLU A 167 -5.88 1.19 -35.66
CA GLU A 167 -6.67 -0.05 -35.54
C GLU A 167 -5.78 -1.28 -35.28
N ASP A 168 -4.66 -1.40 -35.99
CA ASP A 168 -3.67 -2.47 -35.76
C ASP A 168 -3.06 -2.40 -34.35
N SER A 169 -2.76 -1.20 -33.86
CA SER A 169 -2.23 -1.00 -32.51
C SER A 169 -3.26 -1.30 -31.43
N GLU A 170 -4.53 -0.97 -31.65
CA GLU A 170 -5.63 -1.26 -30.73
C GLU A 170 -5.90 -2.77 -30.68
N ASN A 171 -5.92 -3.44 -31.83
CA ASN A 171 -6.08 -4.90 -31.91
C ASN A 171 -4.93 -5.62 -31.19
N LYS A 172 -3.67 -5.20 -31.39
CA LYS A 172 -2.53 -5.76 -30.65
C LYS A 172 -2.69 -5.61 -29.14
N ARG A 173 -3.01 -4.41 -28.67
CA ARG A 173 -3.27 -4.15 -27.24
C ARG A 173 -4.41 -5.00 -26.69
N ALA A 174 -5.48 -5.21 -27.46
CA ALA A 174 -6.59 -6.05 -27.06
C ALA A 174 -6.14 -7.52 -26.88
N THR A 175 -5.40 -8.07 -27.85
CA THR A 175 -4.88 -9.44 -27.77
C THR A 175 -3.88 -9.62 -26.64
N GLU A 176 -2.98 -8.66 -26.40
CA GLU A 176 -2.07 -8.68 -25.25
C GLU A 176 -2.84 -8.64 -23.93
N GLY A 177 -3.88 -7.80 -23.85
CA GLY A 177 -4.77 -7.74 -22.69
C GLY A 177 -5.49 -9.05 -22.40
N GLU A 178 -5.93 -9.78 -23.44
CA GLU A 178 -6.52 -11.11 -23.29
C GLU A 178 -5.48 -12.15 -22.84
N ASN A 179 -4.28 -12.13 -23.40
CA ASN A 179 -3.19 -13.01 -22.99
C ASN A 179 -2.79 -12.81 -21.52
N TYR A 180 -2.64 -11.56 -21.07
CA TYR A 180 -2.34 -11.28 -19.66
C TYR A 180 -3.47 -11.73 -18.73
N LYS A 181 -4.74 -11.58 -19.13
CA LYS A 181 -5.87 -12.10 -18.35
C LYS A 181 -5.81 -13.61 -18.23
N ALA A 182 -5.54 -14.31 -19.34
CA ALA A 182 -5.40 -15.77 -19.36
C ALA A 182 -4.23 -16.24 -18.47
N GLU A 183 -3.10 -15.55 -18.53
CA GLU A 183 -1.93 -15.83 -17.70
C GLU A 183 -2.23 -15.63 -16.21
N ILE A 184 -2.89 -14.52 -15.84
CA ILE A 184 -3.34 -14.28 -14.47
C ILE A 184 -4.29 -15.39 -13.99
N THR A 185 -5.23 -15.84 -14.83
CA THR A 185 -6.13 -16.93 -14.45
C THR A 185 -5.39 -18.26 -14.25
N ASN A 186 -4.40 -18.56 -15.10
CA ASN A 186 -3.60 -19.77 -14.97
C ASN A 186 -2.76 -19.74 -13.68
N LEU A 187 -2.07 -18.64 -13.40
CA LEU A 187 -1.29 -18.47 -12.16
C LEU A 187 -2.16 -18.56 -10.91
N ARG A 188 -3.40 -18.06 -10.97
CA ARG A 188 -4.36 -18.20 -9.85
C ARG A 188 -4.76 -19.65 -9.62
N LEU A 189 -5.03 -20.40 -10.68
CA LEU A 189 -5.35 -21.83 -10.58
C LEU A 189 -4.16 -22.64 -10.05
N GLU A 190 -2.94 -22.31 -10.50
CA GLU A 190 -1.72 -22.95 -10.00
C GLU A 190 -1.48 -22.65 -8.51
N LEU A 191 -1.71 -21.40 -8.08
CA LEU A 191 -1.64 -21.04 -6.67
C LEU A 191 -2.70 -21.79 -5.82
N GLU A 192 -3.93 -21.90 -6.32
CA GLU A 192 -5.00 -22.65 -5.65
C GLU A 192 -4.64 -24.14 -5.51
N LEU A 193 -4.03 -24.73 -6.54
CA LEU A 193 -3.51 -26.09 -6.49
C LEU A 193 -2.42 -26.23 -5.42
N MET A 194 -1.42 -25.34 -5.41
CA MET A 194 -0.34 -25.35 -4.42
C MET A 194 -0.86 -25.20 -2.98
N LEU A 195 -1.85 -24.34 -2.76
CA LEU A 195 -2.48 -24.18 -1.45
C LEU A 195 -3.19 -25.45 -0.99
N LYS A 196 -3.87 -26.14 -1.92
CA LYS A 196 -4.50 -27.43 -1.63
C LYS A 196 -3.46 -28.50 -1.29
N GLU A 197 -2.38 -28.60 -2.07
CA GLU A 197 -1.29 -29.55 -1.79
C GLU A 197 -0.64 -29.28 -0.43
N LEU A 198 -0.44 -28.00 -0.07
CA LEU A 198 0.07 -27.62 1.24
C LEU A 198 -0.88 -28.00 2.37
N GLN A 199 -2.20 -27.83 2.17
CA GLN A 199 -3.21 -28.25 3.14
C GLN A 199 -3.21 -29.76 3.33
N ASP A 200 -3.22 -30.54 2.24
CA ASP A 200 -3.17 -32.00 2.29
C ASP A 200 -1.90 -32.49 3.02
N LEU A 201 -0.76 -31.82 2.80
CA LEU A 201 0.49 -32.10 3.50
C LEU A 201 0.43 -31.74 5.00
N MET A 202 -0.21 -30.62 5.34
CA MET A 202 -0.40 -30.20 6.73
C MET A 202 -1.30 -31.18 7.49
N ASP A 203 -2.38 -31.65 6.87
CA ASP A 203 -3.28 -32.65 7.44
C ASP A 203 -2.54 -33.99 7.66
N ALA A 204 -1.73 -34.43 6.70
CA ALA A 204 -0.88 -35.60 6.86
C ALA A 204 0.13 -35.44 8.00
N LYS A 205 0.77 -34.27 8.12
CA LYS A 205 1.69 -33.95 9.21
C LYS A 205 0.98 -34.02 10.57
N LEU A 206 -0.21 -33.42 10.68
CA LEU A 206 -0.98 -33.44 11.93
C LEU A 206 -1.38 -34.87 12.32
N SER A 207 -1.82 -35.69 11.35
CA SER A 207 -2.10 -37.10 11.59
C SER A 207 -0.87 -37.85 12.13
N LEU A 208 0.30 -37.59 11.55
CA LEU A 208 1.56 -38.19 12.02
C LEU A 208 1.95 -37.69 13.42
N GLU A 209 1.75 -36.42 13.74
CA GLU A 209 2.01 -35.87 15.08
C GLU A 209 1.08 -36.49 16.13
N LEU A 210 -0.19 -36.73 15.78
CA LEU A 210 -1.14 -37.46 16.63
C LEU A 210 -0.72 -38.92 16.81
N GLU A 211 -0.28 -39.58 15.74
CA GLU A 211 0.21 -40.96 15.78
C GLU A 211 1.47 -41.10 16.65
N ILE A 212 2.44 -40.19 16.48
CA ILE A 212 3.65 -40.12 17.33
C ILE A 212 3.28 -39.87 18.79
N SER A 213 2.33 -38.97 19.05
CA SER A 213 1.87 -38.67 20.41
C SER A 213 1.18 -39.89 21.03
N ALA A 214 0.36 -40.60 20.26
CA ALA A 214 -0.26 -41.85 20.68
C ALA A 214 0.78 -42.93 20.97
N TYR A 215 1.81 -43.08 20.13
CA TYR A 215 2.92 -44.00 20.37
C TYR A 215 3.71 -43.64 21.63
N ARG A 216 4.06 -42.37 21.84
CA ARG A 216 4.72 -41.91 23.07
C ARG A 216 3.89 -42.25 24.31
N LYS A 217 2.58 -42.00 24.25
CA LYS A 217 1.66 -42.29 25.35
C LYS A 217 1.50 -43.79 25.63
N LEU A 218 1.60 -44.64 24.61
CA LEU A 218 1.60 -46.10 24.76
C LEU A 218 2.91 -46.58 25.41
N LEU A 219 4.05 -46.02 25.01
CA LEU A 219 5.36 -46.29 25.61
C LEU A 219 5.45 -45.79 27.07
N GLU A 220 4.93 -44.59 27.37
CA GLU A 220 4.77 -44.08 28.74
C GLU A 220 3.77 -44.93 29.56
N GLY A 221 2.81 -45.58 28.88
CA GLY A 221 1.85 -46.51 29.44
C GLY A 221 2.42 -47.87 29.83
N GLU A 222 3.55 -48.30 29.26
CA GLU A 222 4.29 -49.48 29.73
C GLU A 222 5.00 -49.21 31.07
N GLU A 223 5.46 -47.98 31.32
CA GLU A 223 6.01 -47.59 32.62
C GLU A 223 4.91 -47.26 33.66
N SER A 224 3.70 -46.93 33.19
CA SER A 224 2.55 -46.51 34.05
C SER A 224 1.47 -47.58 34.26
N ARG A 225 1.80 -48.88 34.13
CA ARG A 225 0.91 -49.97 34.57
C ARG A 225 0.60 -49.96 36.08
N ILE A 226 1.21 -49.05 36.84
CA ILE A 226 0.82 -48.68 38.21
C ILE A 226 0.18 -47.29 38.16
N GLY A 227 -1.10 -47.17 37.77
CA GLY A 227 -1.75 -45.86 37.88
C GLY A 227 -2.99 -45.58 37.03
N MET A 228 -4.03 -46.39 37.18
CA MET A 228 -5.43 -45.93 37.31
C MET A 228 -6.08 -45.02 36.21
N LYS A 229 -6.97 -45.66 35.44
CA LYS A 229 -8.40 -45.28 35.20
C LYS A 229 -8.73 -43.78 34.96
N SER A 230 -8.41 -43.23 33.79
CA SER A 230 -8.99 -41.92 33.37
C SER A 230 -9.21 -41.78 31.85
N PHE A 231 -9.40 -42.88 31.12
CA PHE A 231 -9.36 -42.84 29.64
C PHE A 231 -10.71 -42.49 28.96
N ALA A 232 -11.82 -42.34 29.69
CA ALA A 232 -13.15 -42.27 29.07
C ALA A 232 -13.72 -40.86 28.79
N THR A 233 -13.03 -39.77 29.17
CA THR A 233 -13.60 -38.41 29.07
C THR A 233 -12.99 -37.55 27.94
N ALA A 234 -11.97 -38.04 27.22
CA ALA A 234 -11.20 -37.22 26.27
C ALA A 234 -11.66 -37.30 24.79
N ILE A 235 -12.75 -38.01 24.48
CA ILE A 235 -13.21 -38.23 23.09
C ILE A 235 -14.36 -37.28 22.68
N GLY A 236 -14.90 -36.48 23.60
CA GLY A 236 -16.14 -35.71 23.39
C GLY A 236 -16.02 -34.23 23.03
N GLY A 237 -14.86 -33.72 22.59
CA GLY A 237 -14.72 -32.29 22.31
C GLY A 237 -13.41 -31.93 21.64
N PHE A 238 -13.32 -32.15 20.33
CA PHE A 238 -12.29 -31.55 19.49
C PHE A 238 -12.97 -30.60 18.50
N GLN A 239 -13.32 -29.41 18.97
CA GLN A 239 -13.19 -28.21 18.15
C GLN A 239 -11.91 -27.56 18.65
N THR A 240 -10.84 -27.66 17.87
CA THR A 240 -9.56 -27.09 18.28
C THR A 240 -9.58 -25.59 18.03
N GLU A 241 -9.02 -24.80 18.94
CA GLU A 241 -8.81 -23.36 18.75
C GLU A 241 -8.04 -23.06 17.44
N ALA A 242 -7.28 -24.04 16.93
CA ALA A 242 -6.61 -24.02 15.65
C ALA A 242 -7.56 -23.97 14.45
N GLU A 243 -8.70 -24.67 14.47
CA GLU A 243 -9.72 -24.60 13.41
C GLU A 243 -10.42 -23.23 13.41
N SER A 244 -10.69 -22.67 14.59
CA SER A 244 -11.23 -21.31 14.73
C SER A 244 -10.22 -20.24 14.29
N ALA A 245 -8.94 -20.42 14.63
CA ALA A 245 -7.85 -19.55 14.20
C ALA A 245 -7.61 -19.63 12.68
N LEU A 246 -7.71 -20.83 12.09
CA LEU A 246 -7.56 -21.04 10.65
C LEU A 246 -8.78 -20.50 9.87
N ALA A 247 -10.00 -20.71 10.37
CA ALA A 247 -11.22 -20.11 9.80
C ALA A 247 -11.19 -18.57 9.89
N ASN A 248 -10.69 -18.01 11.00
CA ASN A 248 -10.44 -16.57 11.13
C ASN A 248 -9.30 -16.09 10.23
N ALA A 249 -8.25 -16.89 10.02
CA ALA A 249 -7.14 -16.54 9.13
C ALA A 249 -7.54 -16.58 7.64
N LEU A 250 -8.37 -17.54 7.25
CA LEU A 250 -8.97 -17.59 5.90
C LEU A 250 -9.99 -16.47 5.69
N ALA A 251 -10.76 -16.09 6.71
CA ALA A 251 -11.59 -14.88 6.67
C ALA A 251 -10.73 -13.59 6.62
N ALA A 252 -9.55 -13.61 7.26
CA ALA A 252 -8.61 -12.48 7.30
C ALA A 252 -7.82 -12.28 6.00
N SER A 253 -7.79 -13.24 5.07
CA SER A 253 -7.18 -13.05 3.74
C SER A 253 -7.86 -11.98 2.87
N LYS A 254 -9.00 -11.44 3.34
CA LYS A 254 -9.68 -10.29 2.73
C LYS A 254 -9.36 -8.96 3.42
N MET A 255 -8.61 -8.92 4.52
CA MET A 255 -8.45 -7.70 5.31
C MET A 255 -7.18 -6.92 4.94
N THR A 256 -7.31 -5.64 4.62
CA THR A 256 -6.17 -4.72 4.40
C THR A 256 -6.08 -3.73 5.55
N LEU A 257 -4.88 -3.63 6.15
CA LEU A 257 -4.56 -2.71 7.23
C LEU A 257 -3.66 -1.59 6.73
N SER A 258 -4.13 -0.35 6.80
CA SER A 258 -3.33 0.84 6.45
C SER A 258 -3.01 1.63 7.72
N ARG A 259 -1.73 1.82 8.01
CA ARG A 259 -1.26 2.52 9.23
C ARG A 259 -0.55 3.80 8.85
N SER A 260 -0.82 4.87 9.56
CA SER A 260 -0.13 6.15 9.43
C SER A 260 0.25 6.67 10.80
N THR A 261 1.51 7.01 11.01
CA THR A 261 2.00 7.62 12.26
C THR A 261 2.80 8.86 11.90
N THR A 262 2.40 10.00 12.44
CA THR A 262 2.95 11.34 12.12
C THR A 262 3.73 11.92 13.29
N GLY A 263 3.86 11.21 14.41
CA GLY A 263 4.50 11.72 15.62
C GLY A 263 5.22 10.66 16.45
N VAL A 264 5.23 10.88 17.76
CA VAL A 264 6.00 10.11 18.75
C VAL A 264 5.26 8.88 19.28
N VAL A 265 3.96 8.74 19.02
CA VAL A 265 3.16 7.58 19.44
C VAL A 265 2.48 6.96 18.22
N GLY A 266 2.66 5.66 18.02
CA GLY A 266 2.03 4.87 16.97
C GLY A 266 1.03 3.85 17.52
N ILE A 267 -0.03 3.57 16.77
CA ILE A 267 -0.94 2.45 17.04
C ILE A 267 -0.37 1.21 16.35
N ILE A 268 0.01 0.21 17.16
CA ILE A 268 0.73 -0.97 16.68
C ILE A 268 -0.13 -2.23 16.61
N GLU A 269 -1.25 -2.30 17.34
CA GLU A 269 -2.08 -3.50 17.33
C GLU A 269 -3.51 -3.20 17.74
N LEU A 270 -4.45 -3.88 17.09
CA LEU A 270 -5.80 -4.12 17.60
C LEU A 270 -5.92 -5.62 17.79
N ALA A 271 -6.26 -6.08 19.00
CA ALA A 271 -6.48 -7.49 19.26
C ALA A 271 -7.64 -8.00 18.38
N THR A 272 -7.51 -9.20 17.80
CA THR A 272 -8.48 -9.78 16.86
C THR A 272 -9.88 -9.93 17.45
N ASP A 273 -9.93 -10.22 18.76
CA ASP A 273 -11.10 -10.36 19.62
C ASP A 273 -11.60 -9.03 20.25
N GLY A 274 -10.91 -7.91 19.97
CA GLY A 274 -11.27 -6.59 20.48
C GLY A 274 -10.98 -6.38 21.98
N THR A 275 -10.11 -7.19 22.59
CA THR A 275 -9.80 -7.04 24.02
C THR A 275 -8.99 -5.80 24.35
N TYR A 276 -8.03 -5.41 23.49
CA TYR A 276 -7.18 -4.25 23.69
C TYR A 276 -6.71 -3.60 22.38
N ILE A 277 -6.28 -2.35 22.50
CA ILE A 277 -5.49 -1.64 21.48
C ILE A 277 -4.11 -1.40 22.06
N LYS A 278 -3.06 -1.63 21.27
CA LYS A 278 -1.67 -1.46 21.70
C LYS A 278 -1.05 -0.24 21.04
N LEU A 279 -0.43 0.61 21.86
CA LEU A 279 0.32 1.79 21.42
C LEU A 279 1.80 1.61 21.71
N GLU A 280 2.62 2.24 20.89
CA GLU A 280 4.08 2.26 21.02
C GLU A 280 4.61 3.70 20.96
N ASP A 281 5.54 4.03 21.85
CA ASP A 281 6.39 5.21 21.77
C ASP A 281 7.51 4.96 20.75
N VAL A 282 7.35 5.55 19.57
CA VAL A 282 8.28 5.51 18.44
C VAL A 282 9.27 6.69 18.44
N GLY A 283 9.33 7.46 19.54
CA GLY A 283 10.23 8.59 19.72
C GLY A 283 11.71 8.20 19.67
N LYS A 284 12.51 8.96 18.90
CA LYS A 284 13.96 8.75 18.74
C LYS A 284 14.80 9.15 19.95
N SER A 285 14.24 9.81 20.96
CA SER A 285 14.97 10.32 22.13
C SER A 285 14.38 9.86 23.44
N SER A 286 15.18 9.19 24.27
CA SER A 286 14.86 8.77 25.65
C SER A 286 14.57 9.91 26.64
N LYS A 287 14.55 11.19 26.20
CA LYS A 287 14.59 12.35 27.11
C LYS A 287 13.24 12.82 27.66
N SER A 288 12.12 12.28 27.20
CA SER A 288 10.81 12.49 27.82
C SER A 288 9.79 11.61 27.08
N ALA A 289 9.17 10.65 27.77
CA ALA A 289 7.97 9.99 27.24
C ALA A 289 6.94 11.05 26.85
N PRO A 290 6.15 10.84 25.78
CA PRO A 290 5.13 11.78 25.36
C PRO A 290 4.04 11.92 26.41
N ASN A 291 3.75 13.16 26.82
CA ASN A 291 2.66 13.44 27.74
C ASN A 291 1.33 13.32 26.99
N MET A 292 0.59 12.24 27.27
CA MET A 292 -0.68 11.92 26.62
C MET A 292 -1.91 12.46 27.35
N LYS A 293 -1.75 13.39 28.30
CA LYS A 293 -2.88 13.89 29.09
C LYS A 293 -3.90 14.56 28.17
N ASN A 294 -5.17 14.18 28.33
CA ASN A 294 -6.31 14.62 27.52
C ASN A 294 -6.30 14.16 26.06
N TRP A 295 -5.41 13.26 25.66
CA TRP A 295 -5.47 12.66 24.34
C TRP A 295 -6.69 11.76 24.22
N THR A 296 -7.11 11.49 23.00
CA THR A 296 -8.25 10.63 22.70
C THR A 296 -7.86 9.54 21.71
N LEU A 297 -8.15 8.30 22.07
CA LEU A 297 -8.07 7.12 21.21
C LEU A 297 -9.49 6.73 20.82
N THR A 298 -9.81 6.88 19.55
CA THR A 298 -11.17 6.68 19.02
C THR A 298 -11.15 5.61 17.96
N GLN A 299 -11.94 4.56 18.15
CA GLN A 299 -12.25 3.56 17.13
C GLN A 299 -13.66 3.82 16.60
N THR A 300 -13.76 4.09 15.31
CA THR A 300 -15.01 4.25 14.57
C THR A 300 -15.22 3.03 13.69
N LEU A 301 -16.26 2.25 13.97
CA LEU A 301 -16.67 1.10 13.16
C LEU A 301 -17.61 1.56 12.04
N ASP A 302 -17.56 0.89 10.89
CA ASP A 302 -18.43 1.19 9.75
C ASP A 302 -19.93 1.01 10.07
N ASN A 303 -20.26 0.21 11.08
CA ASN A 303 -21.63 0.05 11.58
C ASN A 303 -22.14 1.26 12.40
N GLY A 304 -21.34 2.33 12.52
CA GLY A 304 -21.68 3.55 13.25
C GLY A 304 -21.33 3.54 14.75
N THR A 305 -20.79 2.44 15.27
CA THR A 305 -20.36 2.35 16.68
C THR A 305 -19.05 3.11 16.86
N ILE A 306 -18.97 3.96 17.90
CA ILE A 306 -17.77 4.73 18.22
C ILE A 306 -17.34 4.41 19.65
N ASN A 307 -16.14 3.86 19.78
CA ASN A 307 -15.49 3.58 21.06
C ASN A 307 -14.38 4.59 21.29
N THR A 308 -14.48 5.38 22.36
CA THR A 308 -13.50 6.42 22.67
C THR A 308 -12.93 6.24 24.06
N HIS A 309 -11.60 6.15 24.13
CA HIS A 309 -10.84 6.23 25.37
C HIS A 309 -10.18 7.61 25.49
N LYS A 310 -10.38 8.29 26.62
CA LYS A 310 -9.70 9.54 26.94
C LYS A 310 -8.63 9.30 28.00
N PHE A 311 -7.39 9.67 27.68
CA PHE A 311 -6.27 9.54 28.61
C PHE A 311 -6.37 10.61 29.70
N THR A 312 -6.49 10.19 30.95
CA THR A 312 -6.55 11.06 32.13
C THR A 312 -5.16 11.32 32.73
N ASP A 313 -4.28 10.33 32.62
CA ASP A 313 -2.87 10.43 32.99
C ASP A 313 -2.02 10.84 31.78
N GLY A 314 -0.99 11.64 32.04
CA GLY A 314 0.01 11.99 31.05
C GLY A 314 1.10 10.94 30.88
N ASN A 315 1.33 10.12 31.90
CA ASN A 315 2.48 9.22 31.98
C ASN A 315 2.14 7.78 31.56
N VAL A 316 1.61 7.67 30.34
CA VAL A 316 1.06 6.43 29.77
C VAL A 316 2.12 5.35 29.51
N PHE A 317 3.36 5.75 29.20
CA PHE A 317 4.49 4.87 28.89
C PHE A 317 5.44 4.66 30.09
N SER A 318 4.91 4.73 31.31
CA SER A 318 5.74 4.63 32.53
C SER A 318 6.35 3.24 32.77
N SER A 319 5.71 2.17 32.25
CA SER A 319 6.18 0.78 32.34
C SER A 319 7.05 0.32 31.16
N GLY A 320 7.25 1.16 30.14
CA GLY A 320 8.02 0.83 28.95
C GLY A 320 7.57 1.61 27.71
N LYS A 321 8.13 1.29 26.55
CA LYS A 321 7.76 1.94 25.27
C LYS A 321 6.42 1.49 24.72
N ILE A 322 5.78 0.49 25.32
CA ILE A 322 4.56 -0.13 24.83
C ILE A 322 3.52 -0.06 25.93
N VAL A 323 2.29 0.27 25.56
CA VAL A 323 1.14 0.22 26.46
C VAL A 323 -0.03 -0.48 25.77
N LYS A 324 -0.78 -1.29 26.52
CA LYS A 324 -2.06 -1.86 26.08
C LYS A 324 -3.20 -1.07 26.72
N ILE A 325 -4.23 -0.76 25.95
CA ILE A 325 -5.45 -0.11 26.40
C ILE A 325 -6.55 -1.15 26.33
N TRP A 326 -6.86 -1.73 27.47
CA TRP A 326 -7.84 -2.80 27.61
C TRP A 326 -9.25 -2.25 27.66
N GLY A 327 -10.19 -3.02 27.10
CA GLY A 327 -11.60 -2.84 27.42
C GLY A 327 -11.84 -3.16 28.90
N SER A 328 -12.77 -2.46 29.56
CA SER A 328 -13.02 -2.63 31.00
C SER A 328 -13.44 -4.04 31.41
N LYS A 329 -13.91 -4.87 30.47
CA LYS A 329 -14.22 -6.29 30.69
C LYS A 329 -13.00 -7.22 30.71
N HIS A 330 -11.85 -6.79 30.18
CA HIS A 330 -10.72 -7.67 29.87
C HIS A 330 -9.41 -7.31 30.59
N GLY A 331 -9.31 -6.11 31.17
CA GLY A 331 -8.06 -5.61 31.76
C GLY A 331 -7.78 -6.06 33.21
N ALA A 332 -8.57 -6.95 33.81
CA ALA A 332 -8.37 -7.31 35.22
C ALA A 332 -7.10 -8.16 35.42
N GLY A 333 -6.08 -7.60 36.06
CA GLY A 333 -4.80 -8.29 36.34
C GLY A 333 -3.76 -8.19 35.21
N GLU A 334 -4.08 -7.49 34.14
CA GLU A 334 -3.22 -7.29 32.97
C GLU A 334 -2.38 -6.01 33.08
N ASP A 335 -1.21 -6.00 32.43
CA ASP A 335 -0.35 -4.82 32.34
C ASP A 335 -0.88 -3.80 31.30
N GLY A 336 -0.74 -2.51 31.63
CA GLY A 336 -1.22 -1.38 30.82
C GLY A 336 -2.43 -0.63 31.40
N ILE A 337 -3.16 0.07 30.53
CA ILE A 337 -4.32 0.88 30.90
C ILE A 337 -5.57 0.01 30.89
N THR A 338 -6.13 -0.20 32.07
CA THR A 338 -7.31 -1.05 32.32
C THR A 338 -8.55 -0.23 32.69
N SER A 339 -8.39 1.09 32.89
CA SER A 339 -9.42 2.06 33.26
C SER A 339 -10.20 2.64 32.07
N SER A 340 -10.23 1.94 30.94
CA SER A 340 -10.95 2.44 29.77
C SER A 340 -12.45 2.51 29.99
N ALA A 341 -13.08 3.61 29.56
CA ALA A 341 -14.55 3.71 29.50
C ALA A 341 -15.16 2.78 28.44
N VAL A 342 -14.34 2.24 27.54
CA VAL A 342 -14.74 1.29 26.50
C VAL A 342 -14.87 -0.10 27.14
N ALA A 343 -16.06 -0.71 27.06
CA ALA A 343 -16.29 -2.04 27.61
C ALA A 343 -15.49 -3.14 26.89
N GLN A 344 -15.49 -3.06 25.55
CA GLN A 344 -14.74 -3.91 24.63
C GLN A 344 -14.52 -3.12 23.35
N TRP A 345 -13.34 -3.25 22.74
CA TRP A 345 -13.09 -2.64 21.44
C TRP A 345 -13.78 -3.44 20.33
N GLY A 346 -14.02 -2.80 19.20
CA GLY A 346 -14.54 -3.46 18.01
C GLY A 346 -13.55 -4.49 17.49
N THR A 347 -14.07 -5.65 17.11
CA THR A 347 -13.29 -6.76 16.57
C THR A 347 -12.79 -6.46 15.16
N MET A 348 -11.80 -7.22 14.69
CA MET A 348 -11.31 -7.10 13.31
C MET A 348 -12.29 -7.62 12.24
N ALA A 349 -13.45 -8.16 12.65
CA ALA A 349 -14.49 -8.65 11.75
C ALA A 349 -15.31 -7.54 11.07
N ILE A 350 -15.21 -6.30 11.56
CA ILE A 350 -15.92 -5.13 11.02
C ILE A 350 -14.87 -4.11 10.59
N PRO A 351 -14.96 -3.55 9.37
CA PRO A 351 -14.07 -2.47 8.96
C PRO A 351 -14.17 -1.31 9.96
N SER A 352 -13.01 -0.77 10.34
CA SER A 352 -12.95 0.29 11.34
C SER A 352 -11.74 1.19 11.16
N THR A 353 -11.87 2.43 11.63
CA THR A 353 -10.77 3.39 11.69
C THR A 353 -10.46 3.70 13.15
N ILE A 354 -9.22 3.49 13.55
CA ILE A 354 -8.70 3.85 14.87
C ILE A 354 -7.84 5.10 14.70
N SER A 355 -8.14 6.16 15.43
CA SER A 355 -7.36 7.40 15.42
C SER A 355 -6.93 7.78 16.83
N LEU A 356 -5.69 8.27 16.94
CA LEU A 356 -5.10 8.82 18.15
C LEU A 356 -4.88 10.32 17.94
N LYS A 357 -5.57 11.14 18.73
CA LYS A 357 -5.52 12.61 18.65
C LYS A 357 -5.09 13.24 19.96
N ASP A 358 -4.34 14.33 19.88
CA ASP A 358 -3.96 15.12 21.06
C ASP A 358 -5.12 15.98 21.60
N ASP A 359 -4.85 16.73 22.66
CA ASP A 359 -5.79 17.65 23.31
C ASP A 359 -6.23 18.82 22.40
N LYS A 360 -5.49 19.07 21.32
CA LYS A 360 -5.77 20.10 20.30
C LYS A 360 -6.42 19.52 19.04
N GLY A 361 -6.70 18.22 19.01
CA GLY A 361 -7.31 17.52 17.89
C GLY A 361 -6.35 17.18 16.74
N LYS A 362 -5.03 17.35 16.92
CA LYS A 362 -4.02 16.91 15.95
C LYS A 362 -3.91 15.38 15.98
N GLU A 363 -3.98 14.76 14.82
CA GLU A 363 -3.83 13.31 14.66
C GLU A 363 -2.35 12.90 14.66
N TYR A 364 -2.00 11.96 15.56
CA TYR A 364 -0.66 11.42 15.73
C TYR A 364 -0.52 10.03 15.12
N SER A 365 -1.58 9.23 15.16
CA SER A 365 -1.61 7.92 14.54
C SER A 365 -3.02 7.59 14.08
N SER A 366 -3.11 6.91 12.94
CA SER A 366 -4.35 6.39 12.38
C SER A 366 -4.13 4.98 11.85
N VAL A 367 -5.13 4.13 12.00
CA VAL A 367 -5.15 2.76 11.48
C VAL A 367 -6.49 2.52 10.85
N VAL A 368 -6.49 2.25 9.55
CA VAL A 368 -7.69 1.96 8.77
C VAL A 368 -7.71 0.47 8.46
N ILE A 369 -8.73 -0.22 8.96
CA ILE A 369 -9.02 -1.63 8.72
C ILE A 369 -10.11 -1.71 7.64
N LYS A 370 -9.78 -2.28 6.48
CA LYS A 370 -10.73 -2.54 5.40
C LYS A 370 -10.87 -4.03 5.16
N ILE A 371 -12.07 -4.47 4.79
CA ILE A 371 -12.32 -5.83 4.33
C ILE A 371 -12.60 -5.74 2.83
N ASN A 372 -11.69 -6.26 2.01
CA ASN A 372 -11.81 -6.39 0.57
C ASN A 372 -12.80 -7.50 0.26
N SER A 373 -13.93 -7.16 -0.36
CA SER A 373 -14.96 -8.10 -0.79
C SER A 373 -14.48 -9.07 -1.85
#